data_AF-A0ABD1DLS9-F1
#
_entry.id   AF-A0ABD1DLS9-F1
#
_cell.length_a   1.000
_cell.length_b   1.000
_cell.length_c   1.000
_cell.angle_alpha   90.00
_cell.angle_beta   90.00
_cell.angle_gamma   90.00
#
_symmetry.space_group_name_H-M   'P 1'
#
loop_
_entity.id
_entity.type
_entity.pdbx_description
1 polymer ?
#
loop_
_entity_poly.entity_id
_entity_poly.type
_entity_poly.pdbx_seq_one_letter_code
_entity_poly.pdbx_strand_id
1 'polypeptide(L)'
;MELQLERFEAIGGSGIAEFDLRVRKFNRTTHAINGTFTILQDLDETYEISASFAYSTLGNNQFNEYPMKVPRKKLCDFMVDQYLRCQYLWRNSTNMPHLEKGTTEYCPFPAGAYWIKDVVPDASWVPPVVPTGL
;
A
#
# COMPACT_ATOMS: atom_id res chain seq x y z
N MET A 1 -5.67 -4.00 -19.28
CA MET A 1 -4.52 -4.13 -18.37
C MET A 1 -4.94 -5.05 -17.25
N GLU A 2 -4.18 -6.12 -17.00
CA GLU A 2 -4.45 -7.08 -15.93
C GLU A 2 -3.36 -6.92 -14.87
N LEU A 3 -3.75 -6.88 -13.60
CA LEU A 3 -2.84 -6.72 -12.46
C LEU A 3 -3.04 -7.92 -11.54
N GLN A 4 -1.96 -8.68 -11.32
CA GLN A 4 -1.97 -9.84 -10.44
C GLN A 4 -0.96 -9.65 -9.32
N LEU A 5 -1.37 -10.01 -8.12
CA LEU A 5 -0.49 -10.01 -6.95
C LEU A 5 0.06 -11.41 -6.75
N GLU A 6 1.36 -11.49 -6.49
CA GLU A 6 2.04 -12.76 -6.26
C GLU A 6 2.45 -12.93 -4.80
N ARG A 7 3.19 -11.95 -4.26
CA ARG A 7 3.85 -12.08 -2.96
C ARG A 7 3.89 -10.76 -2.22
N PHE A 8 3.78 -10.84 -0.90
CA PHE A 8 4.11 -9.77 0.03
C PHE A 8 5.23 -10.26 0.95
N GLU A 9 6.22 -9.41 1.18
CA GLU A 9 7.33 -9.67 2.10
C GLU A 9 7.66 -8.39 2.86
N ALA A 10 7.64 -8.47 4.19
CA ALA A 10 8.13 -7.40 5.03
C ALA A 10 9.67 -7.50 5.13
N ILE A 11 10.37 -6.46 4.68
CA ILE A 11 11.84 -6.40 4.70
C ILE A 11 12.27 -5.53 5.87
N GLY A 12 13.07 -6.11 6.78
CA GLY A 12 13.47 -5.45 8.03
C GLY A 12 12.36 -5.55 9.08
N GLY A 13 12.58 -6.37 10.12
CA GLY A 13 11.56 -6.72 11.11
C GLY A 13 11.68 -5.98 12.45
N SER A 14 10.50 -5.69 13.02
CA SER A 14 10.14 -5.26 14.38
C SER A 14 10.70 -3.90 14.86
N GLY A 15 9.88 -2.86 14.74
CA GLY A 15 10.10 -1.60 15.45
C GLY A 15 8.94 -0.63 15.29
N ILE A 16 8.37 -0.54 14.09
CA ILE A 16 7.31 0.42 13.75
C ILE A 16 5.99 -0.30 13.49
N ALA A 17 6.00 -1.33 12.64
CA ALA A 17 4.83 -2.12 12.31
C ALA A 17 5.18 -3.59 12.05
N GLU A 18 4.24 -4.46 12.33
CA GLU A 18 4.26 -5.88 12.02
C GLU A 18 3.22 -6.18 10.95
N PHE A 19 3.58 -6.99 9.96
CA PHE A 19 2.71 -7.31 8.84
C PHE A 19 2.48 -8.82 8.77
N ASP A 20 1.25 -9.25 8.97
CA ASP A 20 0.76 -10.59 8.68
C ASP A 20 -0.20 -10.51 7.49
N LEU A 21 0.37 -10.22 6.31
CA LEU A 21 -0.37 -10.08 5.06
C LEU A 21 -0.06 -11.24 4.13
N ARG A 22 -1.11 -11.84 3.57
CA ARG A 22 -1.00 -12.93 2.62
C ARG A 22 -1.73 -12.63 1.32
N VAL A 23 -1.04 -12.87 0.21
CA VAL A 23 -1.67 -12.93 -1.10
C VAL A 23 -2.35 -14.29 -1.25
N ARG A 24 -3.66 -14.28 -1.54
CA ARG A 24 -4.46 -15.48 -1.73
C ARG A 24 -5.20 -15.43 -3.07
N LYS A 25 -5.46 -16.60 -3.64
CA LYS A 25 -6.35 -16.70 -4.81
C LYS A 25 -7.79 -16.43 -4.37
N PHE A 26 -8.42 -15.41 -4.96
CA PHE A 26 -9.80 -15.03 -4.70
C PHE A 26 -10.75 -15.65 -5.73
N ASN A 27 -10.37 -15.62 -7.02
CA ASN A 27 -11.09 -16.27 -8.12
C ASN A 27 -10.10 -16.90 -9.12
N ARG A 28 -10.59 -17.54 -10.20
CA ARG A 28 -9.76 -18.21 -11.21
C ARG A 28 -8.62 -17.34 -11.75
N THR A 29 -8.86 -16.03 -11.88
CA THR A 29 -7.97 -15.02 -12.48
C THR A 29 -7.60 -13.88 -11.53
N THR A 30 -7.99 -13.94 -10.25
CA THR A 30 -7.85 -12.79 -9.35
C THR A 30 -7.23 -13.20 -8.04
N HIS A 31 -6.18 -12.49 -7.65
CA HIS A 31 -5.52 -12.62 -6.37
C HIS A 31 -5.90 -11.41 -5.51
N ALA A 32 -6.11 -11.66 -4.22
CA ALA A 32 -6.47 -10.63 -3.25
C ALA A 32 -5.50 -10.68 -2.07
N ILE A 33 -5.26 -9.53 -1.46
CA ILE A 33 -4.52 -9.43 -0.19
C ILE A 33 -5.53 -9.60 0.95
N ASN A 34 -5.18 -10.49 1.87
CA ASN A 34 -5.91 -10.65 3.11
C ASN A 34 -4.91 -10.79 4.26
N GLY A 35 -5.17 -10.09 5.35
CA GLY A 35 -4.37 -10.20 6.55
C GLY A 35 -4.55 -9.04 7.51
N THR A 36 -3.63 -8.96 8.46
CA THR A 36 -3.60 -7.92 9.49
C THR A 36 -2.22 -7.30 9.53
N PHE A 37 -2.16 -6.00 9.76
CA PHE A 37 -0.93 -5.33 10.12
C PHE A 37 -1.13 -4.58 11.43
N THR A 38 -0.15 -4.67 12.31
CA THR A 38 -0.19 -4.05 13.64
C THR A 38 0.84 -2.95 13.67
N ILE A 39 0.38 -1.72 13.93
CA ILE A 39 1.27 -0.60 14.21
C ILE A 39 1.58 -0.61 15.69
N LEU A 40 2.86 -0.63 16.03
CA LEU A 40 3.34 -0.86 17.40
C LEU A 40 3.35 0.43 18.25
N GLN A 41 3.36 1.60 17.62
CA GLN A 41 3.43 2.90 18.28
C GLN A 41 2.73 3.97 17.46
N ASP A 42 2.26 5.03 18.13
CA ASP A 42 1.64 6.16 17.45
C ASP A 42 2.66 6.79 16.50
N LEU A 43 2.26 6.96 15.25
CA LEU A 43 3.12 7.50 14.22
C LEU A 43 2.78 8.98 14.02
N ASP A 44 3.74 9.85 14.29
CA ASP A 44 3.63 11.30 14.19
C ASP A 44 4.44 11.85 13.01
N GLU A 45 4.72 13.16 13.03
CA GLU A 45 5.53 13.84 12.00
C GLU A 45 7.00 13.41 11.95
N THR A 46 7.51 12.68 12.95
CA THR A 46 8.91 12.20 12.95
C THR A 46 9.12 11.05 11.96
N TYR A 47 8.04 10.37 11.58
CA TYR A 47 8.07 9.28 10.61
C TYR A 47 7.91 9.77 9.18
N GLU A 48 8.65 9.15 8.28
CA GLU A 48 8.60 9.46 6.84
C GLU A 48 8.27 8.20 6.04
N ILE A 49 7.43 8.36 5.02
CA ILE A 49 7.04 7.29 4.09
C ILE A 49 7.55 7.63 2.69
N SER A 50 8.04 6.62 2.00
CA SER A 50 8.36 6.65 0.58
C SER A 50 8.03 5.32 -0.07
N ALA A 51 7.68 5.32 -1.35
CA ALA A 51 7.50 4.10 -2.13
C ALA A 51 8.26 4.20 -3.45
N SER A 52 9.08 3.19 -3.74
CA SER A 52 9.82 3.04 -4.99
C SER A 52 9.29 1.84 -5.74
N PHE A 53 9.31 1.91 -7.07
CA PHE A 53 8.80 0.86 -7.93
C PHE A 53 9.92 0.36 -8.84
N ALA A 54 9.90 -0.92 -9.14
CA ALA A 54 10.81 -1.54 -10.09
C ALA A 54 10.02 -2.57 -10.91
N TYR A 55 10.46 -2.84 -12.13
CA TYR A 55 9.75 -3.73 -13.06
C TYR A 55 10.71 -4.70 -13.71
N SER A 56 10.23 -5.91 -14.01
CA SER A 56 10.92 -6.92 -14.81
C SER A 56 10.06 -7.28 -16.01
N THR A 57 10.59 -7.14 -17.22
CA THR A 57 9.87 -7.52 -18.45
C THR A 57 9.89 -9.02 -18.71
N LEU A 58 10.88 -9.73 -18.15
CA LEU A 58 11.15 -11.14 -18.42
C LEU A 58 10.80 -12.06 -17.23
N GLY A 59 10.40 -11.52 -16.08
CA GLY A 59 10.08 -12.30 -14.88
C GLY A 59 11.28 -13.08 -14.33
N ASN A 60 12.51 -12.66 -14.66
CA ASN A 60 13.76 -13.38 -14.34
C ASN A 60 14.44 -12.84 -13.07
N ASN A 61 13.67 -12.23 -12.16
CA ASN A 61 14.15 -11.53 -10.96
C ASN A 61 15.18 -10.41 -11.22
N GLN A 62 15.30 -9.92 -12.46
CA GLN A 62 16.07 -8.73 -12.78
C GLN A 62 15.11 -7.55 -12.91
N PHE A 63 15.18 -6.64 -11.94
CA PHE A 63 14.31 -5.49 -11.85
C PHE A 63 15.04 -4.22 -12.25
N ASN A 64 14.45 -3.47 -13.18
CA ASN A 64 14.88 -2.11 -13.51
C ASN A 64 14.08 -1.13 -12.65
N GLU A 65 14.76 -0.14 -12.06
CA GLU A 65 14.08 0.93 -11.31
C GLU A 65 13.15 1.72 -12.23
N TYR A 66 11.91 1.91 -11.78
CA TYR A 66 10.92 2.70 -12.48
C TYR A 66 11.01 4.16 -12.00
N PRO A 67 11.03 5.16 -12.91
CA PRO A 67 11.25 6.55 -12.54
C PRO A 67 10.13 7.18 -11.71
N MET A 68 8.89 6.66 -11.78
CA MET A 68 7.84 7.14 -10.88
C MET A 68 8.04 6.55 -9.50
N LYS A 69 7.98 7.42 -8.48
CA LYS A 69 8.09 7.07 -7.06
C LYS A 69 7.17 7.97 -6.24
N VAL A 70 6.71 7.49 -5.10
CA VAL A 70 6.13 8.36 -4.09
C VAL A 70 7.28 9.04 -3.36
N PRO A 71 7.42 10.38 -3.45
CA PRO A 71 8.52 11.08 -2.80
C PRO A 71 8.44 10.89 -1.30
N ARG A 72 9.61 10.92 -0.65
CA ARG A 72 9.70 10.86 0.81
C ARG A 72 8.95 12.05 1.41
N LYS A 73 7.93 11.77 2.20
CA LYS A 73 7.11 12.76 2.89
C LYS A 73 6.94 12.36 4.35
N LYS A 74 6.76 13.34 5.22
CA LYS A 74 6.31 13.10 6.59
C LYS A 74 4.96 12.39 6.58
N LEU A 75 4.71 11.55 7.58
CA LEU A 75 3.50 10.75 7.65
C LEU A 75 2.23 11.61 7.63
N CYS A 76 2.18 12.67 8.42
CA CYS A 76 1.00 13.54 8.53
C CYS A 76 0.64 14.17 7.18
N ASP A 77 1.66 14.68 6.47
CA ASP A 77 1.49 15.21 5.11
C ASP A 77 1.04 14.13 4.13
N PHE A 78 1.57 12.90 4.27
CA PHE A 78 1.18 11.76 3.44
C PHE A 78 -0.29 11.39 3.64
N MET A 79 -0.80 11.47 4.87
CA MET A 79 -2.19 11.12 5.21
C MET A 79 -3.20 12.07 4.55
N VAL A 80 -2.96 13.38 4.63
CA VAL A 80 -3.87 14.39 4.07
C VAL A 80 -3.75 14.54 2.54
N ASP A 81 -2.60 14.16 1.96
CA ASP A 81 -2.35 14.26 0.52
C ASP A 81 -2.60 12.94 -0.23
N GLN A 82 -1.77 11.92 0.01
CA GLN A 82 -1.78 10.69 -0.80
C GLN A 82 -2.83 9.70 -0.30
N TYR A 83 -2.92 9.50 1.01
CA TYR A 83 -3.90 8.57 1.58
C TYR A 83 -5.33 9.05 1.31
N LEU A 84 -5.63 10.34 1.50
CA LEU A 84 -6.94 10.92 1.19
C LEU A 84 -7.34 10.71 -0.29
N ARG A 85 -6.38 10.78 -1.22
CA ARG A 85 -6.63 10.54 -2.66
C ARG A 85 -6.87 9.08 -2.96
N CYS A 86 -6.16 8.16 -2.29
CA CYS A 86 -6.16 6.74 -2.60
C CYS A 86 -7.11 5.89 -1.72
N GLN A 87 -7.69 6.45 -0.65
CA GLN A 87 -8.52 5.70 0.30
C GLN A 87 -9.74 4.99 -0.32
N TYR A 88 -10.19 5.43 -1.50
CA TYR A 88 -11.29 4.79 -2.23
C TYR A 88 -10.94 3.35 -2.66
N LEU A 89 -9.64 3.04 -2.83
CA LEU A 89 -9.15 1.73 -3.25
C LEU A 89 -9.42 0.63 -2.20
N TRP A 90 -9.48 1.00 -0.92
CA TRP A 90 -9.64 0.05 0.20
C TRP A 90 -10.86 0.32 1.09
N ARG A 91 -11.70 1.30 0.77
CA ARG A 91 -12.80 1.80 1.62
C ARG A 91 -13.69 0.73 2.26
N ASN A 92 -13.99 -0.35 1.54
CA ASN A 92 -14.93 -1.39 1.99
C ASN A 92 -14.24 -2.63 2.58
N SER A 93 -12.90 -2.63 2.58
CA SER A 93 -12.08 -3.81 2.82
C SER A 93 -11.08 -3.62 3.96
N THR A 94 -11.17 -2.53 4.73
CA THR A 94 -10.28 -2.26 5.86
C THR A 94 -10.95 -1.46 6.98
N ASN A 95 -10.38 -1.53 8.19
CA ASN A 95 -10.69 -0.64 9.31
C ASN A 95 -9.72 0.54 9.45
N MET A 96 -8.89 0.81 8.45
CA MET A 96 -8.07 2.01 8.42
C MET A 96 -8.94 3.28 8.53
N PRO A 97 -8.41 4.37 9.11
CA PRO A 97 -9.19 5.58 9.33
C PRO A 97 -9.71 6.17 8.03
N HIS A 98 -11.00 6.52 7.99
CA HIS A 98 -11.58 7.20 6.84
C HIS A 98 -11.44 8.72 7.03
N LEU A 99 -10.77 9.39 6.08
CA LEU A 99 -10.61 10.84 6.11
C LEU A 99 -11.66 11.51 5.24
N GLU A 100 -12.27 12.57 5.76
CA GLU A 100 -13.25 13.35 5.01
C GLU A 100 -12.56 14.24 3.96
N LYS A 101 -13.27 14.55 2.87
CA LYS A 101 -12.74 15.47 1.87
C LYS A 101 -12.56 16.85 2.50
N GLY A 102 -11.34 17.38 2.45
CA GLY A 102 -11.00 18.66 3.08
C GLY A 102 -10.36 18.54 4.46
N THR A 103 -10.10 17.33 4.96
CA THR A 103 -9.23 17.15 6.13
C THR A 103 -7.84 17.74 5.84
N THR A 104 -7.47 18.77 6.59
CA THR A 104 -6.18 19.47 6.46
C THR A 104 -5.12 18.91 7.40
N GLU A 105 -5.52 18.20 8.45
CA GLU A 105 -4.63 17.65 9.47
C GLU A 105 -5.16 16.30 9.94
N TYR A 106 -4.30 15.28 9.94
CA TYR A 106 -4.60 13.96 10.48
C TYR A 106 -3.33 13.32 11.06
N CYS A 107 -3.10 13.57 12.35
CA CYS A 107 -2.03 12.97 13.13
C CYS A 107 -2.31 13.10 14.65
N PRO A 108 -1.72 12.22 15.50
CA PRO A 108 -0.91 11.06 15.12
C PRO A 108 -1.76 9.94 14.50
N PHE A 109 -1.13 9.10 13.66
CA PHE A 109 -1.76 7.86 13.21
C PHE A 109 -1.72 6.86 14.38
N PRO A 110 -2.87 6.39 14.88
CA PRO A 110 -2.91 5.64 16.12
C PRO A 110 -2.26 4.26 15.98
N ALA A 111 -1.57 3.84 17.05
CA ALA A 111 -1.13 2.46 17.22
C ALA A 111 -2.34 1.53 17.28
N GLY A 112 -2.19 0.32 16.73
CA GLY A 112 -3.26 -0.66 16.76
C GLY A 112 -3.19 -1.70 15.65
N ALA A 113 -4.13 -2.65 15.73
CA ALA A 113 -4.29 -3.70 14.74
C ALA A 113 -5.29 -3.27 13.65
N TYR A 114 -4.79 -3.24 12.42
CA TYR A 114 -5.56 -2.94 11.23
C TYR A 114 -5.68 -4.19 10.38
N TRP A 115 -6.87 -4.44 9.86
CA TRP A 115 -7.14 -5.58 8.99
C TRP A 115 -7.42 -5.11 7.58
N ILE A 116 -7.03 -5.96 6.63
CA ILE A 116 -7.33 -5.81 5.21
C ILE A 116 -7.96 -7.13 4.77
N LYS A 117 -9.19 -7.06 4.24
CA LYS A 117 -9.95 -8.23 3.77
C LYS A 117 -10.20 -8.13 2.29
N ASP A 118 -9.59 -9.06 1.57
CA ASP A 118 -9.86 -9.34 0.17
C ASP A 118 -9.75 -8.11 -0.73
N VAL A 119 -8.70 -7.31 -0.50
CA VAL A 119 -8.38 -6.20 -1.39
C VAL A 119 -7.86 -6.76 -2.69
N VAL A 120 -8.67 -6.58 -3.73
CA VAL A 120 -8.32 -6.85 -5.12
C VAL A 120 -7.82 -5.54 -5.71
N PRO A 121 -6.63 -5.51 -6.32
CA PRO A 121 -6.15 -4.29 -6.93
C PRO A 121 -6.91 -4.04 -8.23
N ASP A 122 -7.66 -2.95 -8.29
CA ASP A 122 -8.26 -2.47 -9.53
C ASP A 122 -7.15 -1.99 -10.46
N ALA A 123 -7.15 -2.36 -11.74
CA ALA A 123 -6.16 -1.87 -12.69
C ALA A 123 -6.44 -0.42 -13.15
N SER A 124 -7.62 0.13 -12.83
CA SER A 124 -8.05 1.47 -13.29
C SER A 124 -7.20 2.62 -12.76
N TRP A 125 -6.60 2.48 -11.57
CA TRP A 125 -5.74 3.52 -10.98
C TRP A 125 -4.31 3.48 -11.52
N VAL A 126 -3.91 2.39 -12.19
CA VAL A 126 -2.56 2.22 -12.72
C VAL A 126 -2.40 3.08 -13.98
N PRO A 127 -1.45 4.04 -14.00
CA PRO A 127 -1.24 4.88 -15.17
C PRO A 127 -0.84 4.07 -16.41
N PRO A 128 -1.28 4.44 -17.63
CA PRO A 128 -0.90 3.74 -18.86
C PRO A 128 0.60 3.74 -19.18
N VAL A 129 1.38 4.61 -18.52
CA VAL A 129 2.84 4.72 -18.65
C VAL A 129 3.59 3.66 -17.84
N VAL A 130 2.89 2.88 -17.00
CA VAL A 130 3.48 1.76 -16.28
C VAL A 130 3.77 0.64 -17.29
N PRO A 131 5.03 0.18 -17.41
CA PRO A 131 5.39 -0.86 -18.36
C PRO A 131 4.76 -2.19 -17.97
N THR A 132 4.50 -3.03 -18.96
CA THR A 132 4.13 -4.42 -18.71
C THR A 132 5.32 -5.19 -18.15
N GLY A 133 5.08 -5.93 -17.06
CA GLY A 133 6.04 -6.86 -16.48
C GLY A 133 5.45 -8.26 -16.33
N LEU A 134 6.32 -9.23 -16.11
CA LEU A 134 6.00 -10.60 -15.71
C LEU A 134 6.41 -10.82 -14.27
#